data_AF-W6L6Q2-F1
#
_entry.id   AF-W6L6Q2-F1
#
_cell.length_a   1.000
_cell.length_b   1.000
_cell.length_c   1.000
_cell.angle_alpha   90.00
_cell.angle_beta   90.00
_cell.angle_gamma   90.00
#
_symmetry.space_group_name_H-M   'P 1'
#
loop_
_entity.id
_entity.type
_entity.pdbx_description
1 polymer ?
#
loop_
_entity_poly.entity_id
_entity_poly.type
_entity_poly.pdbx_seq_one_letter_code
_entity_poly.pdbx_strand_id
1 'polypeptide(L)'
;MVPSRNYHKRPEVEEEDDGDGRGAAPTEADVVSLSAAFRGLLQNPDYVLLLAGLCVFSFVGSGLAVWGIPALVQGPLRVEKGHAAVLIGGTTALCGVSGAFLGGRIIDLLGGSQGDVGIMNCMFFSQIILLIVIPCGLIAFLQTHLWLFLILFVVVVFSLFLITAPVNACILAIVQPSIRPYAIAISVFFLHIVGDISSPTIVGFLSDQFGHLCMLHTDEKTCHANQRERCSWRPVSTTDHVWRCWYEVQLRNALLITFSLLSVTLLCWNGVYNRARARLKSAGWISPTNVDPSSETNSRSEGARI
;
A
#
# COMPACT_ATOMS: atom_id res chain seq x y z
N MET A 1 -10.73 -30.82 4.72
CA MET A 1 -9.47 -31.30 4.09
C MET A 1 -9.47 -30.83 2.65
N VAL A 2 -8.59 -29.88 2.32
CA VAL A 2 -8.44 -29.31 0.98
C VAL A 2 -7.06 -29.75 0.47
N PRO A 3 -6.94 -30.39 -0.70
CA PRO A 3 -5.66 -30.91 -1.14
C PRO A 3 -4.78 -29.78 -1.67
N SER A 4 -3.62 -29.62 -1.04
CA SER A 4 -2.47 -28.88 -1.57
C SER A 4 -1.97 -29.62 -2.83
N ARG A 5 -1.84 -28.94 -3.97
CA ARG A 5 -1.24 -29.52 -5.18
C ARG A 5 0.00 -28.73 -5.60
N ASN A 6 1.13 -29.33 -5.22
CA ASN A 6 2.50 -29.31 -5.75
C ASN A 6 2.90 -28.29 -6.82
N TYR A 7 3.84 -27.43 -6.40
CA TYR A 7 5.22 -27.28 -6.89
C TYR A 7 5.57 -27.53 -8.37
N HIS A 8 6.30 -26.54 -8.91
CA HIS A 8 7.17 -26.56 -10.09
C HIS A 8 7.53 -27.95 -10.64
N LYS A 9 6.92 -28.33 -11.76
CA LYS A 9 7.53 -29.26 -12.72
C LYS A 9 8.11 -28.43 -13.87
N ARG A 10 9.43 -28.49 -14.04
CA ARG A 10 10.10 -28.09 -15.29
C ARG A 10 9.63 -29.09 -16.37
N PRO A 11 9.24 -28.66 -17.58
CA PRO A 11 8.85 -29.61 -18.61
C PRO A 11 10.08 -30.43 -19.02
N GLU A 12 9.94 -31.75 -18.95
CA GLU A 12 10.84 -32.71 -19.59
C GLU A 12 10.68 -32.53 -21.11
N VAL A 13 11.80 -32.34 -21.81
CA VAL A 13 11.85 -32.34 -23.27
C VAL A 13 11.93 -33.80 -23.68
N GLU A 14 10.81 -34.36 -24.13
CA GLU A 14 10.80 -35.60 -24.92
C GLU A 14 11.11 -35.21 -26.37
N GLU A 15 12.24 -35.71 -26.88
CA GLU A 15 12.53 -35.75 -28.31
C GLU A 15 11.78 -36.94 -28.92
N GLU A 16 10.85 -36.70 -29.85
CA GLU A 16 10.49 -37.69 -30.86
C GLU A 16 9.92 -37.02 -32.13
N ASP A 17 10.77 -37.07 -33.16
CA ASP A 17 10.58 -37.38 -34.59
C ASP A 17 9.44 -36.76 -35.45
N ASP A 18 9.85 -36.40 -36.66
CA ASP A 18 9.17 -35.61 -37.68
C ASP A 18 7.89 -36.23 -38.28
N GLY A 19 6.87 -35.40 -38.54
CA GLY A 19 5.84 -35.75 -39.52
C GLY A 19 4.50 -35.00 -39.44
N ASP A 20 4.34 -34.02 -40.34
CA ASP A 20 3.07 -33.50 -40.90
C ASP A 20 2.23 -32.49 -40.09
N GLY A 21 2.56 -31.20 -40.28
CA GLY A 21 1.70 -30.37 -41.13
C GLY A 21 0.22 -30.19 -40.79
N ARG A 22 -0.12 -29.80 -39.55
CA ARG A 22 -1.32 -28.96 -39.26
C ARG A 22 -1.12 -28.25 -37.93
N GLY A 23 -0.91 -26.94 -37.99
CA GLY A 23 -0.85 -26.09 -36.81
C GLY A 23 -2.12 -26.24 -35.99
N ALA A 24 -2.00 -26.92 -34.85
CA ALA A 24 -3.00 -26.89 -33.81
C ALA A 24 -3.14 -25.44 -33.36
N ALA A 25 -4.31 -24.86 -33.63
CA ALA A 25 -4.69 -23.57 -33.06
C ALA A 25 -4.45 -23.62 -31.54
N PRO A 26 -3.94 -22.53 -30.92
CA PRO A 26 -3.79 -22.49 -29.48
C PRO A 26 -5.14 -22.83 -28.86
N THR A 27 -5.19 -23.91 -28.09
CA THR A 27 -6.37 -24.28 -27.32
C THR A 27 -6.81 -23.07 -26.52
N GLU A 28 -8.06 -22.68 -26.75
CA GLU A 28 -8.78 -21.62 -26.06
C GLU A 28 -8.45 -21.72 -24.56
N ALA A 29 -7.56 -20.86 -24.07
CA ALA A 29 -7.13 -20.90 -22.69
C ALA A 29 -8.38 -20.71 -21.83
N ASP A 30 -8.77 -21.74 -21.07
CA ASP A 30 -9.97 -21.76 -20.23
C ASP A 30 -10.11 -20.41 -19.50
N VAL A 31 -10.99 -19.56 -20.01
CA VAL A 31 -11.16 -18.21 -19.49
C VAL A 31 -11.77 -18.35 -18.11
N VAL A 32 -10.97 -18.13 -17.06
CA VAL A 32 -11.46 -18.22 -15.69
C VAL A 32 -12.61 -17.23 -15.51
N SER A 33 -13.78 -17.74 -15.16
CA SER A 33 -14.97 -16.93 -14.87
C SER A 33 -14.64 -15.88 -13.79
N LEU A 34 -15.12 -14.65 -13.97
CA LEU A 34 -14.95 -13.56 -13.00
C LEU A 34 -15.37 -13.96 -11.57
N SER A 35 -16.49 -14.69 -11.45
CA SER A 35 -16.99 -15.14 -10.15
C SER A 35 -16.04 -16.12 -9.45
N ALA A 36 -15.41 -17.01 -10.22
CA ALA A 36 -14.44 -17.97 -9.74
C ALA A 36 -13.12 -17.27 -9.36
N ALA A 37 -12.66 -16.33 -10.18
CA ALA A 37 -11.47 -15.52 -9.89
C ALA A 37 -11.67 -14.68 -8.62
N PHE A 38 -12.80 -13.98 -8.51
CA PHE A 38 -13.15 -13.17 -7.34
C PHE A 38 -13.19 -14.01 -6.06
N ARG A 39 -13.88 -15.16 -6.10
CA ARG A 39 -13.92 -16.09 -4.96
C ARG A 39 -12.54 -16.62 -4.60
N GLY A 40 -11.75 -17.03 -5.58
CA GLY A 40 -10.40 -17.54 -5.36
C GLY A 40 -9.46 -16.50 -4.74
N LEU A 41 -9.56 -15.24 -5.17
CA LEU A 41 -8.79 -14.13 -4.62
C LEU A 41 -9.18 -13.83 -3.16
N LEU A 42 -10.48 -13.79 -2.85
CA LEU A 42 -10.94 -13.57 -1.47
C LEU A 42 -10.67 -14.75 -0.54
N GLN A 43 -10.46 -15.95 -1.08
CA GLN A 43 -10.01 -17.12 -0.32
C GLN A 43 -8.49 -17.14 -0.11
N ASN A 44 -7.72 -16.32 -0.84
CA ASN A 44 -6.29 -16.20 -0.65
C ASN A 44 -5.99 -15.19 0.48
N PRO A 45 -5.54 -15.65 1.66
CA PRO A 45 -5.29 -14.77 2.81
C PRO A 45 -4.16 -13.76 2.56
N ASP A 46 -3.17 -14.07 1.73
CA ASP A 46 -2.10 -13.12 1.41
C ASP A 46 -2.67 -11.96 0.58
N TYR A 47 -3.56 -12.26 -0.36
CA TYR A 47 -4.23 -11.26 -1.19
C TYR A 47 -5.17 -10.40 -0.36
N VAL A 48 -6.00 -11.00 0.51
CA VAL A 48 -6.93 -10.26 1.37
C VAL A 48 -6.19 -9.32 2.33
N LEU A 49 -5.11 -9.79 2.97
CA LEU A 49 -4.31 -8.94 3.84
C LEU A 49 -3.63 -7.80 3.07
N LEU A 50 -3.05 -8.11 1.91
CA LEU A 50 -2.41 -7.09 1.06
C LEU A 50 -3.42 -6.04 0.60
N LEU A 51 -4.59 -6.48 0.14
CA LEU A 51 -5.70 -5.63 -0.30
C LEU A 51 -6.26 -4.77 0.82
N ALA A 52 -6.49 -5.33 2.01
CA ALA A 52 -6.98 -4.59 3.16
C ALA A 52 -6.01 -3.47 3.55
N GLY A 53 -4.70 -3.77 3.60
CA GLY A 53 -3.68 -2.75 3.86
C GLY A 53 -3.62 -1.69 2.77
N LEU A 54 -3.79 -2.08 1.50
CA LEU A 54 -3.80 -1.15 0.36
C LEU A 54 -5.04 -0.26 0.33
N CYS A 55 -6.21 -0.75 0.74
CA CYS A 55 -7.42 0.06 0.89
C CYS A 55 -7.24 1.15 1.94
N VAL A 56 -6.66 0.81 3.11
CA VAL A 56 -6.35 1.80 4.16
C VAL A 56 -5.27 2.77 3.68
N PHE A 57 -4.25 2.28 2.99
CA PHE A 57 -3.21 3.13 2.40
C PHE A 57 -3.80 4.16 1.42
N SER A 58 -4.68 3.72 0.52
CA SER A 58 -5.40 4.59 -0.43
C SER A 58 -6.33 5.56 0.29
N PHE A 59 -7.06 5.09 1.30
CA PHE A 59 -7.91 5.93 2.14
C PHE A 59 -7.13 7.10 2.73
N VAL A 60 -5.96 6.83 3.32
CA VAL A 60 -5.11 7.89 3.87
C VAL A 60 -4.59 8.82 2.76
N GLY A 61 -4.06 8.26 1.67
CA GLY A 61 -3.54 9.03 0.54
C GLY A 61 -4.58 9.99 -0.05
N SER A 62 -5.80 9.50 -0.28
CA SER A 62 -6.91 10.28 -0.84
C SER A 62 -7.44 11.34 0.14
N GLY A 63 -7.43 11.04 1.45
CA GLY A 63 -7.75 12.02 2.48
C GLY A 63 -6.77 13.19 2.46
N LEU A 64 -5.47 12.89 2.33
CA LEU A 64 -4.44 13.92 2.19
C LEU A 64 -4.54 14.70 0.88
N ALA A 65 -4.84 14.03 -0.22
CA ALA A 65 -4.95 14.68 -1.52
C ALA A 65 -6.07 15.74 -1.53
N VAL A 66 -7.22 15.44 -0.93
CA VAL A 66 -8.35 16.36 -0.87
C VAL A 66 -8.17 17.43 0.20
N TRP A 67 -7.74 17.04 1.40
CA TRP A 67 -7.73 17.92 2.57
C TRP A 67 -6.38 18.60 2.84
N GLY A 68 -5.31 18.24 2.12
CA GLY A 68 -3.98 18.82 2.29
C GLY A 68 -3.92 20.31 2.01
N ILE A 69 -4.54 20.78 0.91
CA ILE A 69 -4.62 22.21 0.59
C ILE A 69 -5.48 22.95 1.64
N PRO A 70 -6.72 22.53 1.96
CA PRO A 70 -7.48 23.12 3.06
C PRO A 70 -6.72 23.15 4.39
N ALA A 71 -5.94 22.12 4.72
CA ALA A 71 -5.16 22.09 5.96
C ALA A 71 -4.08 23.18 6.01
N LEU A 72 -3.44 23.50 4.88
CA LEU A 72 -2.47 24.59 4.79
C LEU A 72 -3.13 25.98 4.83
N VAL A 73 -4.30 26.12 4.21
CA VAL A 73 -5.01 27.40 4.08
C VAL A 73 -5.77 27.75 5.36
N GLN A 74 -6.53 26.81 5.90
CA GLN A 74 -7.44 27.01 7.03
C GLN A 74 -6.77 26.74 8.37
N GLY A 75 -5.68 25.96 8.39
CA GLY A 75 -4.93 25.62 9.59
C GLY A 75 -3.99 26.71 10.10
N PRO A 76 -3.07 26.35 11.02
CA PRO A 76 -2.15 27.29 11.66
C PRO A 76 -1.12 27.93 10.71
N LEU A 77 -0.77 27.27 9.61
CA LEU A 77 0.26 27.73 8.67
C LEU A 77 -0.22 28.87 7.76
N ARG A 78 -1.54 28.98 7.53
CA ARG A 78 -2.21 30.08 6.82
C ARG A 78 -1.56 30.42 5.47
N VAL A 79 -1.22 29.38 4.72
CA VAL A 79 -0.63 29.53 3.38
C VAL A 79 -1.73 30.03 2.44
N GLU A 80 -1.38 30.99 1.58
CA GLU A 80 -2.29 31.46 0.54
C GLU A 80 -2.70 30.29 -0.38
N LYS A 81 -3.97 30.26 -0.79
CA LYS A 81 -4.57 29.15 -1.57
C LYS A 81 -3.77 28.77 -2.82
N GLY A 82 -3.30 29.76 -3.60
CA GLY A 82 -2.49 29.52 -4.80
C GLY A 82 -1.16 28.84 -4.47
N HIS A 83 -0.43 29.40 -3.49
CA HIS A 83 0.82 28.82 -3.01
C HIS A 83 0.64 27.42 -2.42
N ALA A 84 -0.41 27.20 -1.63
CA ALA A 84 -0.73 25.88 -1.07
C ALA A 84 -0.97 24.84 -2.17
N ALA A 85 -1.70 25.20 -3.24
CA ALA A 85 -1.94 24.32 -4.37
C ALA A 85 -0.65 23.94 -5.11
N VAL A 86 0.24 24.91 -5.36
CA VAL A 86 1.53 24.66 -6.01
C VAL A 86 2.44 23.79 -5.14
N LEU A 87 2.51 24.05 -3.83
CA LEU A 87 3.34 23.29 -2.91
C LEU A 87 2.85 21.84 -2.80
N ILE A 88 1.56 21.62 -2.52
CA ILE A 88 1.00 20.27 -2.37
C ILE A 88 1.02 19.53 -3.71
N GLY A 89 0.48 20.13 -4.77
CA GLY A 89 0.36 19.50 -6.08
C GLY A 89 1.71 19.27 -6.76
N GLY A 90 2.59 20.26 -6.73
CA GLY A 90 3.93 20.18 -7.32
C GLY A 90 4.80 19.13 -6.63
N THR A 91 4.83 19.12 -5.29
CA THR A 91 5.52 18.07 -4.53
C THR A 91 4.94 16.70 -4.85
N THR A 92 3.62 16.55 -4.86
CA THR A 92 2.96 15.26 -5.14
C THR A 92 3.30 14.74 -6.52
N ALA A 93 3.30 15.59 -7.56
CA ALA A 93 3.64 15.17 -8.92
C ALA A 93 5.10 14.69 -9.04
N LEU A 94 6.05 15.47 -8.50
CA LEU A 94 7.48 15.14 -8.56
C LEU A 94 7.80 13.89 -7.75
N CYS A 95 7.31 13.83 -6.51
CA CYS A 95 7.47 12.67 -5.63
C CYS A 95 6.74 11.44 -6.16
N GLY A 96 5.61 11.61 -6.85
CA GLY A 96 4.84 10.55 -7.49
C GLY A 96 5.65 9.77 -8.51
N VAL A 97 6.16 10.50 -9.51
CA VAL A 97 6.95 9.90 -10.60
C VAL A 97 8.26 9.32 -10.08
N SER A 98 9.02 10.11 -9.32
CA SER A 98 10.33 9.68 -8.82
C SER A 98 10.21 8.54 -7.80
N GLY A 99 9.28 8.64 -6.84
CA GLY A 99 9.08 7.62 -5.81
C GLY A 99 8.69 6.27 -6.41
N ALA A 100 7.68 6.22 -7.28
CA ALA A 100 7.26 4.96 -7.89
C ALA A 100 8.38 4.29 -8.70
N PHE A 101 9.14 5.08 -9.47
CA PHE A 101 10.28 4.58 -10.25
C PHE A 101 11.41 4.05 -9.36
N LEU A 102 11.85 4.83 -8.37
CA LEU A 102 12.91 4.41 -7.44
C LEU A 102 12.49 3.20 -6.62
N GLY A 103 11.22 3.11 -6.22
CA GLY A 103 10.67 1.97 -5.48
C GLY A 103 10.81 0.67 -6.25
N GLY A 104 10.46 0.68 -7.55
CA GLY A 104 10.67 -0.47 -8.43
C GLY A 104 12.13 -0.85 -8.57
N ARG A 105 12.99 0.14 -8.87
CA ARG A 105 14.44 -0.07 -9.01
C ARG A 105 15.09 -0.67 -7.75
N ILE A 106 14.70 -0.21 -6.56
CA ILE A 106 15.23 -0.75 -5.30
C ILE A 106 14.82 -2.21 -5.13
N ILE A 107 13.56 -2.57 -5.42
CA ILE A 107 13.12 -3.96 -5.32
C ILE A 107 13.83 -4.86 -6.34
N ASP A 108 14.04 -4.38 -7.56
CA ASP A 108 14.82 -5.13 -8.55
C ASP A 108 16.25 -5.41 -8.05
N LEU A 109 16.89 -4.42 -7.42
CA LEU A 109 18.21 -4.56 -6.80
C LEU A 109 18.21 -5.51 -5.58
N LEU A 110 17.10 -5.60 -4.85
CA LEU A 110 16.94 -6.52 -3.72
C LEU A 110 16.63 -7.96 -4.14
N GLY A 111 16.61 -8.26 -5.45
CA GLY A 111 16.36 -9.61 -5.98
C GLY A 111 14.95 -9.80 -6.56
N GLY A 112 14.19 -8.72 -6.73
CA GLY A 112 12.87 -8.72 -7.36
C GLY A 112 11.73 -9.18 -6.45
N SER A 113 10.55 -9.39 -7.05
CA SER A 113 9.31 -9.72 -6.35
C SER A 113 8.89 -11.20 -6.45
N GLN A 114 9.66 -12.03 -7.14
CA GLN A 114 9.25 -13.39 -7.48
C GLN A 114 9.50 -14.39 -6.34
N GLY A 115 8.52 -15.28 -6.14
CA GLY A 115 8.54 -16.28 -5.08
C GLY A 115 8.40 -15.69 -3.66
N ASP A 116 8.43 -16.56 -2.65
CA ASP A 116 8.24 -16.14 -1.26
C ASP A 116 9.37 -15.21 -0.76
N VAL A 117 10.59 -15.35 -1.27
CA VAL A 117 11.71 -14.43 -0.97
C VAL A 117 11.44 -13.03 -1.54
N GLY A 118 10.99 -12.94 -2.79
CA GLY A 118 10.67 -11.65 -3.41
C GLY A 118 9.47 -10.97 -2.76
N ILE A 119 8.43 -11.73 -2.36
CA ILE A 119 7.32 -11.24 -1.54
C ILE A 119 7.84 -10.66 -0.22
N MET A 120 8.74 -11.38 0.46
CA MET A 120 9.37 -10.90 1.70
C MET A 120 10.15 -9.61 1.48
N ASN A 121 10.93 -9.49 0.40
CA ASN A 121 11.66 -8.27 0.08
C ASN A 121 10.72 -7.08 -0.13
N CYS A 122 9.65 -7.26 -0.90
CA CYS A 122 8.64 -6.23 -1.15
C CYS A 122 7.98 -5.77 0.16
N MET A 123 7.55 -6.72 0.99
CA MET A 123 6.88 -6.40 2.26
C MET A 123 7.85 -5.80 3.27
N PHE A 124 9.05 -6.37 3.43
CA PHE A 124 10.05 -5.85 4.37
C PHE A 124 10.44 -4.42 4.02
N PHE A 125 10.73 -4.14 2.74
CA PHE A 125 11.00 -2.79 2.27
C PHE A 125 9.84 -1.85 2.58
N SER A 126 8.62 -2.23 2.22
CA SER A 126 7.43 -1.41 2.47
C SER A 126 7.18 -1.14 3.97
N GLN A 127 7.47 -2.11 4.84
CA GLN A 127 7.35 -2.00 6.29
C GLN A 127 8.34 -0.98 6.86
N ILE A 128 9.61 -1.04 6.45
CA ILE A 128 10.63 -0.08 6.90
C ILE A 128 10.24 1.35 6.49
N ILE A 129 9.76 1.51 5.26
CA ILE A 129 9.31 2.82 4.80
C ILE A 129 8.08 3.30 5.60
N LEU A 130 7.09 2.44 5.85
CA LEU A 130 5.93 2.80 6.69
C LEU A 130 6.32 3.19 8.12
N LEU A 131 7.30 2.52 8.72
CA LEU A 131 7.82 2.85 10.06
C LEU A 131 8.47 4.24 10.12
N ILE A 132 8.95 4.76 8.99
CA ILE A 132 9.47 6.13 8.87
C ILE A 132 8.33 7.11 8.56
N VAL A 133 7.46 6.76 7.61
CA VAL A 133 6.36 7.61 7.14
C VAL A 133 5.39 7.98 8.26
N ILE A 134 5.00 7.01 9.09
CA ILE A 134 4.03 7.21 10.18
C ILE A 134 4.50 8.34 11.12
N PRO A 135 5.67 8.24 11.79
CA PRO A 135 6.12 9.31 12.68
C PRO A 135 6.39 10.62 11.93
N CYS A 136 7.01 10.58 10.75
CA CYS A 136 7.28 11.80 9.97
C CYS A 136 6.00 12.58 9.63
N GLY A 137 4.93 11.90 9.21
CA GLY A 137 3.67 12.55 8.88
C GLY A 137 2.90 13.04 10.10
N LEU A 138 2.91 12.29 11.21
CA LEU A 138 2.35 12.78 12.47
C LEU A 138 3.06 14.06 12.94
N ILE A 139 4.40 14.09 12.87
CA ILE A 139 5.18 15.29 13.21
C ILE A 139 4.91 16.42 12.22
N ALA A 140 4.74 16.13 10.92
CA ALA A 140 4.43 17.12 9.89
C ALA A 140 3.13 17.87 10.22
N PHE A 141 2.03 17.17 10.53
CA PHE A 141 0.76 17.83 10.87
C PHE A 141 0.82 18.69 12.13
N LEU A 142 1.76 18.40 13.03
CA LEU A 142 1.95 19.18 14.26
C LEU A 142 2.82 20.43 14.06
N GLN A 143 3.44 20.60 12.88
CA GLN A 143 4.30 21.76 12.61
C GLN A 143 3.52 23.07 12.50
N THR A 144 4.09 24.13 13.07
CA THR A 144 3.64 25.52 12.91
C THR A 144 4.58 26.34 12.03
N HIS A 145 5.70 25.75 11.60
CA HIS A 145 6.67 26.38 10.71
C HIS A 145 6.61 25.75 9.31
N LEU A 146 6.34 26.58 8.29
CA LEU A 146 6.07 26.11 6.92
C LEU A 146 7.21 25.28 6.34
N TRP A 147 8.47 25.71 6.50
CA TRP A 147 9.59 25.00 5.92
C TRP A 147 9.81 23.61 6.52
N LEU A 148 9.57 23.46 7.83
CA LEU A 148 9.67 22.16 8.50
C LEU A 148 8.53 21.23 8.06
N PHE A 149 7.32 21.78 7.93
CA PHE A 149 6.20 21.05 7.34
C PHE A 149 6.55 20.54 5.93
N LEU A 150 7.07 21.40 5.06
CA LEU A 150 7.37 21.05 3.67
C LEU A 150 8.44 19.96 3.54
N ILE A 151 9.53 20.05 4.33
CA ILE A 151 10.57 19.02 4.35
C ILE A 151 9.98 17.67 4.75
N LEU A 152 9.21 17.62 5.84
CA LEU A 152 8.57 16.38 6.30
C LEU A 152 7.52 15.88 5.32
N PHE A 153 6.74 16.79 4.72
CA PHE A 153 5.73 16.46 3.72
C PHE A 153 6.35 15.83 2.47
N VAL A 154 7.47 16.37 1.97
CA VAL A 154 8.23 15.78 0.85
C VAL A 154 8.69 14.37 1.20
N VAL A 155 9.29 14.17 2.39
CA VAL A 155 9.71 12.85 2.86
C VAL A 155 8.53 11.87 2.90
N VAL A 156 7.41 12.28 3.50
CA VAL A 156 6.20 11.46 3.61
C VAL A 156 5.65 11.09 2.24
N VAL A 157 5.41 12.06 1.37
CA VAL A 157 4.80 11.84 0.06
C VAL A 157 5.71 11.01 -0.84
N PHE A 158 7.00 11.33 -0.89
CA PHE A 158 7.98 10.53 -1.64
C PHE A 158 8.01 9.08 -1.15
N SER A 159 8.07 8.87 0.16
CA SER A 159 8.09 7.53 0.74
C SER A 159 6.79 6.75 0.52
N LEU A 160 5.62 7.41 0.56
CA LEU A 160 4.35 6.77 0.19
C LEU A 160 4.39 6.29 -1.26
N PHE A 161 4.88 7.11 -2.21
CA PHE A 161 5.02 6.69 -3.60
C PHE A 161 6.10 5.63 -3.81
N LEU A 162 7.16 5.64 -3.00
CA LEU A 162 8.22 4.62 -3.01
C LEU A 162 7.69 3.20 -2.76
N ILE A 163 6.59 3.07 -2.01
CA ILE A 163 5.94 1.79 -1.67
C ILE A 163 5.10 1.23 -2.83
N THR A 164 4.63 2.08 -3.75
CA THR A 164 3.60 1.70 -4.75
C THR A 164 4.04 0.56 -5.68
N ALA A 165 5.23 0.65 -6.27
CA ALA A 165 5.78 -0.38 -7.13
C ALA A 165 6.02 -1.72 -6.40
N PRO A 166 6.70 -1.76 -5.24
CA PRO A 166 6.84 -2.97 -4.43
C PRO A 166 5.51 -3.68 -4.12
N VAL A 167 4.48 -2.93 -3.73
CA VAL A 167 3.19 -3.51 -3.35
C VAL A 167 2.45 -4.06 -4.57
N ASN A 168 2.45 -3.33 -5.69
CA ASN A 168 1.84 -3.82 -6.93
C ASN A 168 2.57 -5.07 -7.47
N ALA A 169 3.90 -5.10 -7.37
CA ALA A 169 4.68 -6.29 -7.72
C ALA A 169 4.33 -7.48 -6.81
N CYS A 170 4.11 -7.23 -5.51
CA CYS A 170 3.67 -8.25 -4.56
C CYS A 170 2.28 -8.81 -4.91
N ILE A 171 1.30 -7.98 -5.32
CA ILE A 171 -0.02 -8.46 -5.79
C ILE A 171 0.13 -9.49 -6.91
N LEU A 172 1.00 -9.21 -7.88
CA LEU A 172 1.23 -10.11 -9.02
C LEU A 172 1.98 -11.39 -8.62
N ALA A 173 2.82 -11.32 -7.59
CA ALA A 173 3.62 -12.45 -7.10
C ALA A 173 2.79 -13.46 -6.28
N ILE A 174 1.77 -12.99 -5.54
CA ILE A 174 0.94 -13.85 -4.67
C ILE A 174 -0.23 -14.53 -5.38
N VAL A 175 -0.44 -14.26 -6.67
CA VAL A 175 -1.54 -14.82 -7.48
C VAL A 175 -1.00 -15.55 -8.72
N GLN A 176 -1.79 -16.50 -9.22
CA GLN A 176 -1.44 -17.26 -10.42
C GLN A 176 -1.46 -16.35 -11.67
N PRO A 177 -0.58 -16.58 -12.66
CA PRO A 177 -0.49 -15.75 -13.86
C PRO A 177 -1.82 -15.55 -14.60
N SER A 178 -2.65 -16.61 -14.69
CA SER A 178 -3.94 -16.60 -15.37
C SER A 178 -4.97 -15.64 -14.75
N ILE A 179 -4.84 -15.30 -13.47
CA ILE A 179 -5.78 -14.42 -12.75
C ILE A 179 -5.18 -13.07 -12.35
N ARG A 180 -3.94 -12.77 -12.75
CA ARG A 180 -3.28 -11.49 -12.44
C ARG A 180 -4.07 -10.25 -12.88
N PRO A 181 -4.68 -10.20 -14.09
CA PRO A 181 -5.49 -9.05 -14.49
C PRO A 181 -6.69 -8.85 -13.56
N TYR A 182 -7.36 -9.93 -13.16
CA TYR A 182 -8.46 -9.88 -12.19
C TYR A 182 -7.99 -9.37 -10.82
N ALA A 183 -6.84 -9.84 -10.34
CA ALA A 183 -6.28 -9.42 -9.05
C ALA A 183 -6.02 -7.91 -9.02
N ILE A 184 -5.45 -7.34 -10.08
CA ILE A 184 -5.23 -5.90 -10.18
C ILE A 184 -6.55 -5.13 -10.30
N ALA A 185 -7.47 -5.58 -11.16
CA ALA A 185 -8.75 -4.91 -11.36
C ALA A 185 -9.60 -4.87 -10.08
N ILE A 186 -9.67 -5.99 -9.36
CA ILE A 186 -10.39 -6.09 -8.08
C ILE A 186 -9.71 -5.21 -7.02
N SER A 187 -8.38 -5.19 -6.97
CA SER A 187 -7.66 -4.29 -6.06
C SER A 187 -8.01 -2.83 -6.35
N VAL A 188 -7.87 -2.37 -7.59
CA VAL A 188 -8.20 -0.99 -7.99
C VAL A 188 -9.65 -0.64 -7.68
N PHE A 189 -10.59 -1.55 -7.94
CA PHE A 189 -12.00 -1.36 -7.59
C PHE A 189 -12.20 -1.11 -6.08
N PHE A 190 -11.60 -1.94 -5.23
CA PHE A 190 -11.71 -1.79 -3.78
C PHE A 190 -11.00 -0.53 -3.26
N LEU A 191 -9.86 -0.17 -3.87
CA LEU A 191 -9.13 1.06 -3.53
C LEU A 191 -10.00 2.29 -3.78
N HIS A 192 -10.70 2.35 -4.91
CA HIS A 192 -11.58 3.47 -5.20
C HIS A 192 -12.81 3.50 -4.28
N ILE A 193 -13.50 2.38 -4.10
CA ILE A 193 -14.75 2.37 -3.34
C ILE A 193 -14.53 2.50 -1.83
N VAL A 194 -13.54 1.80 -1.28
CA VAL A 194 -13.23 1.79 0.16
C VAL A 194 -12.26 2.90 0.51
N GLY A 195 -11.28 3.18 -0.33
CA GLY A 195 -10.29 4.23 -0.09
C GLY A 195 -10.78 5.59 -0.56
N ASP A 196 -10.77 5.81 -1.87
CA ASP A 196 -10.78 7.15 -2.45
C ASP A 196 -12.13 7.86 -2.31
N ILE A 197 -13.22 7.14 -2.53
CA ILE A 197 -14.58 7.70 -2.47
C ILE A 197 -14.98 7.97 -1.01
N SER A 198 -14.65 7.05 -0.10
CA SER A 198 -15.11 7.16 1.29
C SER A 198 -14.28 8.14 2.12
N SER A 199 -12.99 8.30 1.79
CA SER A 199 -12.04 9.08 2.59
C SER A 199 -12.41 10.56 2.73
N PRO A 200 -12.69 11.32 1.65
CA PRO A 200 -13.00 12.73 1.78
C PRO A 200 -14.18 12.99 2.72
N THR A 201 -15.24 12.18 2.60
CA THR A 201 -16.44 12.29 3.43
C THR A 201 -16.16 11.98 4.89
N ILE A 202 -15.43 10.90 5.18
CA ILE A 202 -15.13 10.50 6.56
C ILE A 202 -14.17 11.50 7.23
N VAL A 203 -13.13 11.96 6.52
CA VAL A 203 -12.18 12.95 7.05
C VAL A 203 -12.89 14.29 7.30
N GLY A 204 -13.76 14.73 6.37
CA GLY A 204 -14.57 15.92 6.54
C GLY A 204 -15.50 15.83 7.74
N PHE A 205 -16.24 14.73 7.87
CA PHE A 205 -17.11 14.46 9.02
C PHE A 205 -16.31 14.50 10.34
N LEU A 206 -15.15 13.85 10.39
CA LEU A 206 -14.29 13.83 11.57
C LEU A 206 -13.77 15.24 11.92
N SER A 207 -13.42 16.05 10.92
CA SER A 207 -13.06 17.45 11.09
C SER A 207 -14.22 18.24 11.70
N ASP A 208 -15.44 18.07 11.19
CA ASP A 208 -16.62 18.78 11.72
C ASP A 208 -16.91 18.41 13.18
N GLN A 209 -16.67 17.16 13.58
CA GLN A 209 -16.79 16.74 14.98
C GLN A 209 -15.80 17.49 15.89
N PHE A 210 -14.58 17.79 15.44
CA PHE A 210 -13.65 18.61 16.22
C PHE A 210 -14.05 20.08 16.29
N GLY A 211 -14.70 20.60 15.25
CA GLY A 211 -15.08 22.02 15.15
C GLY A 211 -16.47 22.37 15.71
N HIS A 212 -17.28 21.38 16.10
CA HIS A 212 -18.71 21.58 16.34
C HIS A 212 -19.03 22.68 17.36
N LEU A 213 -18.27 22.78 18.45
CA LEU A 213 -18.48 23.81 19.49
C LEU A 213 -18.25 25.22 18.94
N CYS A 214 -17.13 25.44 18.24
CA CYS A 214 -16.84 26.73 17.61
C CYS A 214 -17.93 27.09 16.59
N MET A 215 -18.43 26.11 15.81
CA MET A 215 -19.44 26.36 14.78
C MET A 215 -20.81 26.81 15.32
N LEU A 216 -21.10 26.63 16.61
CA LEU A 216 -22.33 27.14 17.24
C LEU A 216 -22.31 28.66 17.47
N HIS A 217 -21.13 29.28 17.47
CA HIS A 217 -20.98 30.72 17.63
C HIS A 217 -21.29 31.44 16.31
N THR A 218 -22.38 32.19 16.28
CA THR A 218 -22.87 32.91 15.09
C THR A 218 -22.41 34.36 15.01
N ASP A 219 -21.68 34.85 16.01
CA ASP A 219 -21.19 36.21 16.06
C ASP A 219 -19.72 36.26 16.50
N GLU A 220 -19.02 37.31 16.07
CA GLU A 220 -17.60 37.51 16.35
C GLU A 220 -17.32 37.55 17.87
N LYS A 221 -18.19 38.21 18.64
CA LYS A 221 -17.99 38.37 20.09
C LYS A 221 -18.08 37.02 20.80
N THR A 222 -19.07 36.19 20.49
CA THR A 222 -19.21 34.86 21.07
C THR A 222 -18.11 33.91 20.62
N CYS A 223 -17.65 34.02 19.37
CA CYS A 223 -16.49 33.25 18.88
C CYS A 223 -15.21 33.55 19.67
N HIS A 224 -15.03 34.81 20.12
CA HIS A 224 -13.87 35.23 20.92
C HIS A 224 -14.06 35.12 22.44
N ALA A 225 -15.30 34.94 22.92
CA ALA A 225 -15.63 34.95 24.34
C ALA A 225 -14.99 33.79 25.13
N ASN A 226 -14.63 32.69 24.46
CA ASN A 226 -14.00 31.53 25.09
C ASN A 226 -12.55 31.33 24.58
N GLN A 227 -11.61 32.14 25.07
CA GLN A 227 -10.19 32.10 24.67
C GLN A 227 -9.46 30.76 24.94
N ARG A 228 -10.06 29.83 25.70
CA ARG A 228 -9.51 28.49 25.91
C ARG A 228 -9.68 27.58 24.69
N GLU A 229 -10.57 27.94 23.77
CA GLU A 229 -10.81 27.21 22.54
C GLU A 229 -10.13 27.97 21.40
N ARG A 230 -9.34 27.26 20.57
CA ARG A 230 -8.63 27.85 19.40
C ARG A 230 -9.59 28.21 18.25
N CYS A 231 -10.72 28.83 18.59
CA CYS A 231 -11.72 29.32 17.65
C CYS A 231 -11.27 30.65 17.04
N SER A 232 -11.57 30.86 15.77
CA SER A 232 -11.21 32.05 15.01
C SER A 232 -12.37 32.45 14.11
N TRP A 233 -12.79 33.72 14.18
CA TRP A 233 -13.79 34.28 13.28
C TRP A 233 -13.16 34.49 11.89
N ARG A 234 -13.72 33.86 10.86
CA ARG A 234 -13.14 33.85 9.50
C ARG A 234 -14.18 33.99 8.39
N PRO A 235 -13.80 34.60 7.26
CA PRO A 235 -14.67 34.64 6.08
C PRO A 235 -14.71 33.25 5.42
N VAL A 236 -15.91 32.82 5.01
CA VAL A 236 -16.12 31.53 4.34
C VAL A 236 -15.61 31.57 2.90
N SER A 237 -15.73 32.72 2.24
CA SER A 237 -15.23 32.97 0.90
C SER A 237 -14.67 34.39 0.81
N THR A 238 -13.75 34.63 -0.12
CA THR A 238 -13.27 35.98 -0.44
C THR A 238 -14.32 36.82 -1.17
N THR A 239 -15.34 36.19 -1.76
CA THR A 239 -16.41 36.86 -2.51
C THR A 239 -17.64 37.13 -1.69
N ASP A 240 -17.88 36.32 -0.65
CA ASP A 240 -19.12 36.34 0.09
C ASP A 240 -18.85 36.97 1.46
N HIS A 241 -19.66 37.96 1.85
CA HIS A 241 -19.60 38.60 3.17
C HIS A 241 -20.08 37.68 4.32
N VAL A 242 -19.95 36.37 4.15
CA VAL A 242 -20.37 35.35 5.10
C VAL A 242 -19.18 34.98 5.97
N TRP A 243 -19.33 35.18 7.27
CA TRP A 243 -18.33 34.86 8.28
C TRP A 243 -18.81 33.72 9.17
N ARG A 244 -17.88 32.90 9.62
CA ARG A 244 -18.16 31.82 10.58
C ARG A 244 -17.02 31.69 11.58
N CYS A 245 -17.38 31.18 12.75
CA CYS A 245 -16.42 30.78 13.76
C CYS A 245 -15.84 29.40 13.40
N TRP A 246 -14.51 29.28 13.40
CA TRP A 246 -13.78 28.12 12.90
C TRP A 246 -12.77 27.60 13.92
N TYR A 247 -12.69 26.29 14.13
CA TYR A 247 -11.68 25.71 15.00
C TYR A 247 -10.37 25.48 14.24
N GLU A 248 -9.30 26.21 14.58
CA GLU A 248 -8.06 26.28 13.78
C GLU A 248 -7.37 24.93 13.54
N VAL A 249 -7.60 23.95 14.43
CA VAL A 249 -6.93 22.64 14.38
C VAL A 249 -7.87 21.47 14.11
N GLN A 250 -9.13 21.73 13.71
CA GLN A 250 -10.11 20.66 13.44
C GLN A 250 -9.62 19.67 12.38
N LEU A 251 -9.17 20.21 11.24
CA LEU A 251 -8.72 19.40 10.12
C LEU A 251 -7.38 18.73 10.41
N ARG A 252 -6.50 19.40 11.15
CA ARG A 252 -5.24 18.82 11.64
C ARG A 252 -5.52 17.56 12.48
N ASN A 253 -6.45 17.64 13.43
CA ASN A 253 -6.77 16.51 14.31
C ASN A 253 -7.44 15.36 13.52
N ALA A 254 -8.32 15.68 12.57
CA ALA A 254 -8.90 14.67 11.68
C ALA A 254 -7.85 13.97 10.81
N LEU A 255 -6.90 14.73 10.26
CA LEU A 255 -5.79 14.19 9.48
C LEU A 255 -4.81 13.38 10.32
N LEU A 256 -4.55 13.75 11.57
CA LEU A 256 -3.72 12.96 12.49
C LEU A 256 -4.32 11.57 12.73
N ILE A 257 -5.63 11.50 13.01
CA ILE A 257 -6.34 10.22 13.18
C ILE A 257 -6.28 9.43 11.87
N THR A 258 -6.62 10.07 10.76
CA THR A 258 -6.62 9.42 9.44
C THR A 258 -5.23 8.85 9.12
N PHE A 259 -4.18 9.64 9.30
CA PHE A 259 -2.81 9.22 9.01
C PHE A 259 -2.35 8.09 9.93
N SER A 260 -2.79 8.06 11.19
CA SER A 260 -2.48 6.97 12.12
C SER A 260 -3.02 5.60 11.68
N LEU A 261 -4.03 5.58 10.78
CA LEU A 261 -4.57 4.34 10.21
C LEU A 261 -3.54 3.59 9.34
N LEU A 262 -2.45 4.24 8.89
CA LEU A 262 -1.33 3.54 8.26
C LEU A 262 -0.72 2.46 9.16
N SER A 263 -0.92 2.52 10.48
CA SER A 263 -0.60 1.43 11.40
C SER A 263 -1.35 0.13 11.07
N VAL A 264 -2.59 0.23 10.58
CA VAL A 264 -3.36 -0.94 10.12
C VAL A 264 -2.72 -1.54 8.85
N THR A 265 -2.31 -0.69 7.89
CA THR A 265 -1.55 -1.14 6.71
C THR A 265 -0.27 -1.87 7.13
N LEU A 266 0.46 -1.30 8.10
CA LEU A 266 1.66 -1.92 8.66
C LEU A 266 1.35 -3.33 9.20
N LEU A 267 0.31 -3.48 10.02
CA LEU A 267 -0.10 -4.78 10.58
C LEU A 267 -0.51 -5.79 9.49
N CYS A 268 -1.32 -5.38 8.52
CA CYS A 268 -1.78 -6.23 7.43
C CYS A 268 -0.62 -6.78 6.59
N TRP A 269 0.30 -5.90 6.17
CA TRP A 269 1.45 -6.29 5.35
C TRP A 269 2.51 -7.05 6.15
N ASN A 270 2.61 -6.82 7.46
CA ASN A 270 3.40 -7.67 8.36
C ASN A 270 2.85 -9.11 8.39
N GLY A 271 1.53 -9.27 8.35
CA GLY A 271 0.87 -10.57 8.17
C GLY A 271 1.31 -11.28 6.90
N VAL A 272 1.33 -10.59 5.76
CA VAL A 272 1.80 -11.15 4.47
C VAL A 272 3.28 -11.58 4.57
N TYR A 273 4.13 -10.73 5.14
CA TYR A 273 5.55 -11.04 5.37
C TYR A 273 5.74 -12.30 6.22
N ASN A 274 5.03 -12.41 7.34
CA ASN A 274 5.15 -13.55 8.24
C ASN A 274 4.64 -14.85 7.60
N ARG A 275 3.60 -14.77 6.76
CA ARG A 275 3.08 -15.93 6.02
C ARG A 275 4.07 -16.42 4.96
N ALA A 276 4.68 -15.52 4.19
CA ALA A 276 5.75 -15.86 3.25
C ALA A 276 6.96 -16.47 3.98
N ARG A 277 7.37 -15.87 5.10
CA ARG A 277 8.46 -16.41 5.94
C ARG A 277 8.14 -17.81 6.50
N ALA A 278 6.89 -18.05 6.91
CA ALA A 278 6.47 -19.36 7.40
C ALA A 278 6.55 -20.43 6.31
N ARG A 279 6.12 -20.12 5.08
CA ARG A 279 6.23 -21.04 3.93
C ARG A 279 7.67 -21.41 3.61
N LEU A 280 8.59 -20.44 3.62
CA LEU A 280 10.01 -20.72 3.43
C LEU A 280 10.60 -21.61 4.52
N LYS A 281 10.22 -21.39 5.79
CA LYS A 281 10.65 -22.26 6.90
C LYS A 281 10.13 -23.68 6.73
N SER A 282 8.86 -23.85 6.37
CA SER A 282 8.27 -25.16 6.12
C SER A 282 8.94 -25.87 4.93
N ALA A 283 9.26 -25.16 3.85
CA ALA A 283 9.98 -25.72 2.70
C ALA A 283 11.43 -26.08 3.06
N GLY A 284 12.12 -25.24 3.85
CA GLY A 284 13.48 -25.50 4.33
C GLY A 284 13.59 -26.65 5.34
N TRP A 285 12.50 -26.97 6.06
CA TRP A 285 12.43 -28.15 6.93
C TRP A 285 12.18 -29.45 6.14
N ILE A 286 11.76 -29.36 4.87
CA ILE A 286 11.50 -30.50 3.97
C ILE A 286 12.75 -30.91 3.15
N SER A 287 13.94 -30.39 3.46
CA SER A 287 15.23 -30.93 2.95
C SER A 287 16.25 -31.00 4.08
N PRO A 288 16.36 -32.16 4.75
CA PRO A 288 17.37 -33.14 4.32
C PRO A 288 16.93 -34.59 4.55
N THR A 289 16.31 -35.25 3.57
CA THR A 289 16.33 -36.72 3.49
C THR A 289 16.41 -37.14 2.02
N ASN A 290 17.61 -37.55 1.62
CA ASN A 290 17.93 -38.64 0.67
C ASN A 290 19.40 -38.53 0.25
N VAL A 291 20.31 -38.70 1.22
CA VAL A 291 21.60 -39.31 0.94
C VAL A 291 21.52 -40.67 1.61
N ASP A 292 21.21 -41.69 0.82
CA ASP A 292 21.29 -43.08 1.23
C ASP A 292 22.77 -43.47 1.24
N PRO A 293 23.42 -43.75 2.39
CA PRO A 293 24.85 -44.05 2.44
C PRO A 293 25.18 -45.48 1.98
N SER A 294 24.20 -46.24 1.47
CA SER A 294 24.36 -47.69 1.25
C SER A 294 24.82 -48.11 -0.15
N SER A 295 25.11 -47.19 -1.08
CA SER A 295 25.52 -47.56 -2.45
C SER A 295 27.03 -47.63 -2.70
N GLU A 296 27.90 -47.45 -1.70
CA GLU A 296 29.36 -47.37 -1.92
C GLU A 296 30.16 -48.64 -1.58
N THR A 297 29.52 -49.76 -1.19
CA THR A 297 30.26 -50.95 -0.73
C THR A 297 30.29 -52.16 -1.67
N ASN A 298 29.86 -52.07 -2.94
CA ASN A 298 29.79 -53.26 -3.79
C ASN A 298 30.60 -53.24 -5.10
N SER A 299 31.63 -52.39 -5.24
CA SER A 299 32.46 -52.37 -6.47
C SER A 299 33.96 -52.58 -6.24
N ARG A 300 34.38 -53.16 -5.10
CA ARG A 300 35.82 -53.30 -4.78
C ARG A 300 36.34 -54.70 -4.46
N SER A 301 35.61 -55.78 -4.80
CA SER A 301 36.08 -57.15 -4.49
C SER A 301 36.20 -58.13 -5.66
N GLU A 302 36.01 -57.73 -6.92
CA GLU A 302 36.21 -58.64 -8.06
C GLU A 302 37.20 -58.04 -9.07
N GLY A 303 38.44 -58.56 -9.08
CA GLY A 303 39.39 -58.28 -10.16
C GLY A 303 40.85 -58.23 -9.75
N ALA A 304 41.40 -59.28 -9.14
CA ALA A 304 42.84 -59.60 -9.19
C ALA A 304 43.12 -60.99 -8.60
N ARG A 305 42.79 -62.05 -9.34
CA ARG A 305 43.49 -63.34 -9.24
C ARG A 305 43.66 -63.91 -10.65
N ILE A 306 44.88 -64.44 -10.86
CA ILE A 306 45.43 -65.16 -12.01
C ILE A 306 46.01 -64.25 -13.09
#